data_AF-A0A4Q5PNN4-F1
#
_entry.id   AF-A0A4Q5PNN4-F1
#
_cell.length_a   1.000
_cell.length_b   1.000
_cell.length_c   1.000
_cell.angle_alpha   90.00
_cell.angle_beta   90.00
_cell.angle_gamma   90.00
#
_symmetry.space_group_name_H-M   'P 1'
#
loop_
_entity.id
_entity.type
_entity.pdbx_description
1 polymer ?
#
loop_
_entity_poly.entity_id
_entity_poly.type
_entity_poly.pdbx_seq_one_letter_code
_entity_poly.pdbx_strand_id
1 'polypeptide(L)'
;MTKPSDEQTEFVAQRSLELMGGREAAIASTEKEYYELKERWKQDIDTIGRILRAHLHVEYYLTEHLQHINPGLGDIEEARLSFAQKANLLSQDGDASVWMLIGGIRHLNKIRNRLAHNLKAEVTEDDRTVFFSQEFYKAMRDWGHKDDPKPLSDAPIDVLEHFAEFASSMLHSGTTSYSKAFAQAMNEWETKNEKK
;
A
#
# COMPACT_ATOMS: atom_id res chain seq x y z
N MET A 1 33.19 17.50 -22.58
CA MET A 1 34.40 17.50 -21.72
C MET A 1 35.36 16.46 -22.27
N THR A 2 36.59 16.85 -22.57
CA THR A 2 37.68 15.95 -22.97
C THR A 2 38.14 15.14 -21.76
N LYS A 3 38.53 13.87 -21.97
CA LYS A 3 39.08 13.01 -20.90
C LYS A 3 40.33 13.69 -20.30
N PRO A 4 40.49 13.71 -18.96
CA PRO A 4 41.72 14.21 -18.34
C PRO A 4 42.93 13.39 -18.83
N SER A 5 44.09 14.03 -18.95
CA SER A 5 45.37 13.33 -19.14
C SER A 5 45.77 12.57 -17.88
N ASP A 6 46.67 11.60 -18.01
CA ASP A 6 47.14 10.80 -16.87
C ASP A 6 47.81 11.67 -15.80
N GLU A 7 48.61 12.68 -16.21
CA GLU A 7 49.21 13.67 -15.30
C GLU A 7 48.16 14.50 -14.55
N GLN A 8 47.07 14.88 -15.22
CA GLN A 8 45.97 15.60 -14.58
C GLN A 8 45.26 14.70 -13.55
N THR A 9 45.04 13.43 -13.88
CA THR A 9 44.44 12.46 -12.95
C THR A 9 45.32 12.23 -11.73
N GLU A 10 46.63 12.07 -11.91
CA GLU A 10 47.57 11.85 -10.81
C GLU A 10 47.66 13.07 -9.88
N PHE A 11 47.77 14.28 -10.45
CA PHE A 11 47.76 15.52 -9.67
C PHE A 11 46.47 15.67 -8.84
N VAL A 12 45.31 15.43 -9.45
CA VAL A 12 44.01 15.53 -8.77
C VAL A 12 43.91 14.51 -7.64
N ALA A 13 44.34 13.26 -7.87
CA ALA A 13 44.32 12.22 -6.85
C ALA A 13 45.20 12.58 -5.65
N GLN A 14 46.45 12.99 -5.89
CA GLN A 14 47.38 13.38 -4.83
C GLN A 14 46.85 14.60 -4.06
N ARG A 15 46.41 15.64 -4.77
CA ARG A 15 45.93 16.86 -4.14
C ARG A 15 44.67 16.62 -3.30
N SER A 16 43.78 15.73 -3.75
CA SER A 16 42.57 15.36 -3.00
C SER A 16 42.92 14.67 -1.68
N LEU A 17 43.89 13.75 -1.69
CA LEU A 17 44.36 13.08 -0.47
C LEU A 17 45.01 14.07 0.51
N GLU A 18 45.82 15.00 0.02
CA GLU A 18 46.40 16.06 0.86
C GLU A 18 45.34 16.94 1.52
N LEU A 19 44.33 17.37 0.75
CA LEU A 19 43.23 18.19 1.25
C LEU A 19 42.38 17.46 2.29
N MET A 20 42.30 16.13 2.22
CA MET A 20 41.62 15.28 3.20
C MET A 20 42.47 14.95 4.43
N GLY A 21 43.69 15.50 4.55
CA GLY A 21 44.58 15.27 5.71
C GLY A 21 45.53 14.08 5.54
N GLY A 22 45.77 13.65 4.31
CA GLY A 22 46.62 12.51 3.98
C GLY A 22 45.83 11.23 3.74
N ARG A 23 46.54 10.18 3.29
CA ARG A 23 45.94 8.91 2.85
C ARG A 23 45.06 8.25 3.91
N GLU A 24 45.51 8.21 5.16
CA GLU A 24 44.78 7.54 6.25
C GLU A 24 43.49 8.27 6.61
N ALA A 25 43.54 9.60 6.71
CA ALA A 25 42.35 10.42 6.97
C ALA A 25 41.34 10.33 5.81
N ALA A 26 41.83 10.30 4.56
CA ALA A 26 40.98 10.09 3.39
C ALA A 26 40.27 8.73 3.43
N ILE A 27 41.01 7.64 3.71
CA ILE A 27 40.43 6.30 3.84
C ILE A 27 39.37 6.27 4.94
N ALA A 28 39.66 6.81 6.12
CA ALA A 28 38.71 6.83 7.24
C ALA A 28 37.43 7.62 6.91
N SER A 29 37.56 8.77 6.23
CA SER A 29 36.41 9.58 5.80
C SER A 29 35.56 8.85 4.76
N THR A 30 36.19 8.25 3.74
CA THR A 30 35.48 7.49 2.70
C THR A 30 34.81 6.24 3.26
N GLU A 31 35.46 5.54 4.20
CA GLU A 31 34.85 4.39 4.89
C GLU A 31 33.62 4.83 5.69
N LYS A 32 33.71 5.93 6.44
CA LYS A 32 32.58 6.47 7.18
C LYS A 32 31.40 6.80 6.26
N GLU A 33 31.63 7.54 5.18
CA GLU A 33 30.60 7.86 4.19
C GLU A 33 30.02 6.61 3.55
N TYR A 34 30.86 5.62 3.22
CA TYR A 34 30.43 4.34 2.68
C TYR A 34 29.49 3.61 3.65
N TYR A 35 29.81 3.56 4.94
CA TYR A 35 28.93 2.95 5.94
C TYR A 35 27.63 3.72 6.11
N GLU A 36 27.65 5.05 6.16
CA GLU A 36 26.42 5.86 6.21
C GLU A 36 25.51 5.65 5.00
N LEU A 37 26.10 5.53 3.80
CA LEU A 37 25.37 5.17 2.58
C LEU A 37 24.80 3.76 2.67
N LYS A 38 25.58 2.78 3.15
CA LYS A 38 25.13 1.40 3.31
C LYS A 38 23.99 1.27 4.32
N GLU A 39 24.02 2.03 5.42
CA GLU A 39 22.93 2.06 6.39
C GLU A 39 21.64 2.63 5.79
N ARG A 40 21.73 3.58 4.85
CA ARG A 40 20.55 4.03 4.08
C ARG A 40 20.10 3.03 3.03
N TRP A 41 20.97 2.12 2.58
CA TRP A 41 20.59 1.05 1.66
C TRP A 41 19.90 -0.11 2.38
N LYS A 42 20.21 -0.33 3.66
CA LYS A 42 19.55 -1.33 4.51
C LYS A 42 18.11 -0.92 4.80
N GLN A 43 17.22 -1.36 3.92
CA GLN A 43 15.79 -1.16 4.05
C GLN A 43 15.11 -2.44 4.51
N ASP A 44 13.97 -2.31 5.18
CA ASP A 44 13.09 -3.43 5.49
C ASP A 44 12.34 -3.88 4.23
N ILE A 45 13.02 -4.70 3.43
CA ILE A 45 12.49 -5.21 2.16
C ILE A 45 11.24 -6.07 2.34
N ASP A 46 11.05 -6.69 3.51
CA ASP A 46 9.87 -7.52 3.79
C ASP A 46 8.65 -6.63 3.97
N THR A 47 8.72 -5.65 4.88
CA THR A 47 7.64 -4.68 5.09
C THR A 47 7.33 -3.91 3.81
N ILE A 48 8.34 -3.47 3.06
CA ILE A 48 8.16 -2.83 1.75
C ILE A 48 7.40 -3.75 0.79
N GLY A 49 7.82 -5.00 0.67
CA GLY A 49 7.22 -5.99 -0.24
C GLY A 49 5.77 -6.28 0.12
N ARG A 50 5.46 -6.40 1.42
CA ARG A 50 4.12 -6.65 1.95
C ARG A 50 3.15 -5.50 1.65
N ILE A 51 3.56 -4.26 1.93
CA ILE A 51 2.77 -3.05 1.60
C ILE A 51 2.53 -2.96 0.09
N LEU A 52 3.58 -3.15 -0.72
CA LEU A 52 3.47 -3.04 -2.17
C LEU A 52 2.55 -4.12 -2.76
N ARG A 53 2.70 -5.37 -2.30
CA ARG A 53 1.83 -6.48 -2.69
C ARG A 53 0.36 -6.19 -2.37
N ALA A 54 0.08 -5.77 -1.15
CA ALA A 54 -1.27 -5.42 -0.72
C ALA A 54 -1.88 -4.31 -1.61
N HIS A 55 -1.11 -3.26 -1.89
CA HIS A 55 -1.53 -2.16 -2.76
C HIS A 55 -1.84 -2.63 -4.19
N LEU A 56 -0.92 -3.37 -4.81
CA LEU A 56 -1.08 -3.85 -6.19
C LEU A 56 -2.25 -4.81 -6.33
N HIS A 57 -2.47 -5.67 -5.33
CA HIS A 57 -3.57 -6.63 -5.34
C HIS A 57 -4.93 -5.93 -5.29
N VAL A 58 -5.10 -4.94 -4.41
CA VAL A 58 -6.32 -4.13 -4.36
C VAL A 58 -6.49 -3.31 -5.63
N GLU A 59 -5.41 -2.75 -6.18
CA GLU A 59 -5.49 -1.95 -7.42
C GLU A 59 -5.99 -2.76 -8.62
N TYR A 60 -5.51 -4.00 -8.74
CA TYR A 60 -5.94 -4.93 -9.78
C TYR A 60 -7.46 -5.13 -9.72
N TYR A 61 -7.99 -5.56 -8.58
CA TYR A 61 -9.42 -5.79 -8.43
C TYR A 61 -10.26 -4.51 -8.46
N LEU A 62 -9.69 -3.37 -8.05
CA LEU A 62 -10.35 -2.09 -8.21
C LEU A 62 -10.56 -1.75 -9.69
N THR A 63 -9.56 -2.04 -10.53
CA THR A 63 -9.65 -1.83 -11.98
C THR A 63 -10.72 -2.74 -12.59
N GLU A 64 -10.66 -4.04 -12.30
CA GLU A 64 -11.65 -5.03 -12.74
C GLU A 64 -13.08 -4.65 -12.32
N HIS A 65 -13.25 -4.26 -11.06
CA HIS A 65 -14.54 -3.84 -10.52
C HIS A 65 -15.10 -2.64 -11.29
N LEU A 66 -14.30 -1.60 -11.50
CA LEU A 66 -14.72 -0.38 -12.21
C LEU A 66 -15.11 -0.66 -13.66
N GLN A 67 -14.39 -1.54 -14.37
CA GLN A 67 -14.74 -1.98 -15.72
C GLN A 67 -16.07 -2.74 -15.74
N HIS A 68 -16.29 -3.61 -14.74
CA HIS A 68 -17.50 -4.40 -14.64
C HIS A 68 -18.75 -3.54 -14.38
N ILE A 69 -18.66 -2.61 -13.42
CA ILE A 69 -19.81 -1.75 -13.06
C ILE A 69 -20.04 -0.62 -14.07
N ASN A 70 -19.03 -0.29 -14.90
CA ASN A 70 -19.15 0.71 -15.97
C ASN A 70 -18.66 0.16 -17.33
N PRO A 71 -19.41 -0.74 -18.00
CA PRO A 71 -18.98 -1.35 -19.27
C PRO A 71 -18.71 -0.35 -20.41
N GLY A 72 -19.26 0.87 -20.31
CA GLY A 72 -19.07 1.95 -21.27
C GLY A 72 -17.88 2.88 -20.99
N LEU A 73 -17.10 2.65 -19.93
CA LEU A 73 -16.03 3.55 -19.49
C LEU A 73 -14.79 3.53 -20.41
N GLY A 74 -14.76 2.64 -21.40
CA GLY A 74 -13.61 2.43 -22.27
C GLY A 74 -12.48 1.67 -21.57
N ASP A 75 -11.28 1.71 -22.17
CA ASP A 75 -10.11 1.01 -21.63
C ASP A 75 -9.48 1.81 -20.47
N ILE A 76 -9.75 1.37 -19.24
CA ILE A 76 -9.20 1.98 -18.02
C ILE A 76 -7.68 1.83 -17.94
N GLU A 77 -7.11 0.75 -18.47
CA GLU A 77 -5.65 0.52 -18.41
C GLU A 77 -4.91 1.53 -19.29
N GLU A 78 -5.38 1.73 -20.53
CA GLU A 78 -4.83 2.73 -21.45
C GLU A 78 -5.07 4.17 -20.97
N ALA A 79 -6.13 4.42 -20.19
CA ALA A 79 -6.35 5.71 -19.53
C ALA A 79 -5.31 6.04 -18.45
N ARG A 80 -4.51 5.05 -18.00
CA ARG A 80 -3.41 5.20 -17.02
C ARG A 80 -3.83 5.96 -15.76
N LEU A 81 -5.04 5.68 -15.28
CA LEU A 81 -5.53 6.28 -14.05
C LEU A 81 -4.67 5.79 -12.87
N SER A 82 -4.25 6.72 -12.02
CA SER A 82 -3.62 6.38 -10.75
C SER A 82 -4.60 5.69 -9.81
N PHE A 83 -4.09 4.91 -8.85
CA PHE A 83 -4.89 4.33 -7.76
C PHE A 83 -5.86 5.33 -7.13
N ALA A 84 -5.37 6.53 -6.80
CA ALA A 84 -6.19 7.57 -6.16
C ALA A 84 -7.37 8.00 -7.05
N GLN A 85 -7.14 8.13 -8.36
CA GLN A 85 -8.20 8.44 -9.32
C GLN A 85 -9.21 7.29 -9.42
N LYS A 86 -8.74 6.03 -9.52
CA LYS A 86 -9.62 4.85 -9.51
C LYS A 86 -10.48 4.79 -8.24
N ALA A 87 -9.89 4.99 -7.07
CA ALA A 87 -10.60 4.98 -5.79
C ALA A 87 -11.58 6.15 -5.63
N ASN A 88 -11.44 7.22 -6.41
CA ASN A 88 -12.39 8.32 -6.47
C ASN A 88 -13.57 8.05 -7.42
N LEU A 89 -13.44 7.09 -8.34
CA LEU A 89 -14.54 6.64 -9.19
C LEU A 89 -15.50 5.70 -8.45
N LEU A 90 -15.12 5.18 -7.28
CA LEU A 90 -16.04 4.50 -6.38
C LEU A 90 -17.06 5.53 -5.84
N SER A 91 -18.31 5.43 -6.30
CA SER A 91 -19.40 6.33 -5.91
C SER A 91 -20.16 5.81 -4.68
N GLN A 92 -20.86 6.71 -3.98
CA GLN A 92 -21.76 6.32 -2.88
C GLN A 92 -23.00 5.58 -3.39
N ASP A 93 -23.40 5.83 -4.63
CA ASP A 93 -24.54 5.17 -5.28
C ASP A 93 -24.17 3.79 -5.88
N GLY A 94 -22.94 3.32 -5.65
CA GLY A 94 -22.44 2.03 -6.11
C GLY A 94 -22.76 0.87 -5.16
N ASP A 95 -21.98 -0.21 -5.23
CA ASP A 95 -22.12 -1.36 -4.33
C ASP A 95 -21.89 -0.93 -2.87
N ALA A 96 -22.95 -1.04 -2.04
CA ALA A 96 -22.92 -0.66 -0.63
C ALA A 96 -21.80 -1.36 0.15
N SER A 97 -21.46 -2.60 -0.22
CA SER A 97 -20.41 -3.37 0.43
C SER A 97 -19.01 -2.82 0.13
N VAL A 98 -18.80 -2.31 -1.09
CA VAL A 98 -17.57 -1.63 -1.49
C VAL A 98 -17.49 -0.25 -0.84
N TRP A 99 -18.62 0.46 -0.75
CA TRP A 99 -18.69 1.77 -0.11
C TRP A 99 -18.19 1.75 1.34
N MET A 100 -18.58 0.71 2.10
CA MET A 100 -18.14 0.50 3.49
C MET A 100 -16.61 0.33 3.65
N LEU A 101 -15.87 0.13 2.56
CA LEU A 101 -14.42 -0.11 2.56
C LEU A 101 -13.62 1.03 1.93
N ILE A 102 -14.28 2.01 1.29
CA ILE A 102 -13.60 3.11 0.57
C ILE A 102 -12.60 3.85 1.47
N GLY A 103 -12.95 4.06 2.74
CA GLY A 103 -12.07 4.71 3.72
C GLY A 103 -10.73 3.98 3.85
N GLY A 104 -10.78 2.66 4.06
CA GLY A 104 -9.58 1.81 4.15
C GLY A 104 -8.83 1.69 2.83
N ILE A 105 -9.52 1.57 1.69
CA ILE A 105 -8.89 1.52 0.35
C ILE A 105 -8.10 2.80 0.08
N ARG A 106 -8.69 3.97 0.38
CA ARG A 106 -7.99 5.27 0.25
C ARG A 106 -6.83 5.38 1.22
N HIS A 107 -6.95 4.82 2.42
CA HIS A 107 -5.89 4.83 3.42
C HIS A 107 -4.68 3.98 3.00
N LEU A 108 -4.91 2.83 2.36
CA LEU A 108 -3.85 1.99 1.79
C LEU A 108 -2.95 2.77 0.82
N ASN A 109 -3.54 3.63 -0.02
CA ASN A 109 -2.79 4.53 -0.91
C ASN A 109 -1.94 5.55 -0.13
N LYS A 110 -2.42 6.07 1.00
CA LYS A 110 -1.63 6.97 1.85
C LYS A 110 -0.39 6.27 2.42
N ILE A 111 -0.55 5.03 2.89
CA ILE A 111 0.55 4.21 3.42
C ILE A 111 1.58 3.94 2.32
N ARG A 112 1.13 3.51 1.13
CA ARG A 112 2.02 3.31 -0.03
C ARG A 112 2.76 4.59 -0.43
N ASN A 113 2.09 5.74 -0.43
CA ASN A 113 2.75 7.01 -0.76
C ASN A 113 3.77 7.42 0.30
N ARG A 114 3.48 7.17 1.58
CA ARG A 114 4.45 7.38 2.67
C ARG A 114 5.70 6.52 2.46
N LEU A 115 5.53 5.25 2.06
CA LEU A 115 6.62 4.35 1.70
C LEU A 115 7.44 4.83 0.50
N ALA A 116 6.77 5.29 -0.57
CA ALA A 116 7.43 5.78 -1.77
C ALA A 116 8.30 7.02 -1.52
N HIS A 117 7.94 7.86 -0.53
CA HIS A 117 8.70 9.05 -0.15
C HIS A 117 9.68 8.83 1.01
N ASN A 118 9.47 7.81 1.82
CA ASN A 118 10.30 7.47 2.96
C ASN A 118 10.49 5.96 3.03
N LEU A 119 11.68 5.48 2.66
CA LEU A 119 12.00 4.04 2.63
C LEU A 119 11.96 3.39 4.02
N LYS A 120 12.02 4.18 5.11
CA LYS A 120 11.85 3.72 6.49
C LYS A 120 10.41 3.84 7.00
N ALA A 121 9.44 4.06 6.13
CA ALA A 121 8.06 4.15 6.55
C ALA A 121 7.53 2.78 6.98
N GLU A 122 6.93 2.75 8.16
CA GLU A 122 6.26 1.57 8.71
C GLU A 122 4.74 1.73 8.64
N VAL A 123 4.02 0.63 8.82
CA VAL A 123 2.58 0.64 9.08
C VAL A 123 2.39 0.85 10.57
N THR A 124 1.69 1.91 10.94
CA THR A 124 1.59 2.36 12.33
C THR A 124 0.30 1.91 12.99
N GLU A 125 0.24 2.06 14.31
CA GLU A 125 -0.98 1.83 15.10
C GLU A 125 -2.15 2.73 14.65
N ASP A 126 -1.87 3.96 14.24
CA ASP A 126 -2.89 4.86 13.69
C ASP A 126 -3.45 4.30 12.37
N ASP A 127 -2.60 3.70 11.52
CA ASP A 127 -3.06 3.07 10.30
C ASP A 127 -3.97 1.87 10.60
N ARG A 128 -3.60 1.05 11.60
CA ARG A 128 -4.44 -0.06 12.07
C ARG A 128 -5.81 0.42 12.51
N THR A 129 -5.85 1.51 13.27
CA THR A 129 -7.11 2.10 13.76
C THR A 129 -8.03 2.50 12.61
N VAL A 130 -7.49 3.03 11.51
CA VAL A 130 -8.29 3.37 10.31
C VAL A 130 -8.89 2.13 9.65
N PHE A 131 -8.16 1.02 9.59
CA PHE A 131 -8.73 -0.24 9.06
C PHE A 131 -9.83 -0.78 9.97
N PHE A 132 -9.63 -0.76 11.29
CA PHE A 132 -10.66 -1.18 12.25
C PHE A 132 -11.86 -0.23 12.36
N SER A 133 -11.76 1.00 11.87
CA SER A 133 -12.91 1.89 11.74
C SER A 133 -13.83 1.52 10.56
N GLN A 134 -13.42 0.60 9.69
CA GLN A 134 -14.29 0.03 8.66
C GLN A 134 -15.10 -1.10 9.30
N GLU A 135 -16.25 -0.76 9.90
CA GLU A 135 -17.00 -1.66 10.80
C GLU A 135 -17.35 -3.02 10.16
N PHE A 136 -17.70 -3.01 8.87
CA PHE A 136 -18.01 -4.24 8.15
C PHE A 136 -16.80 -5.17 8.03
N TYR A 137 -15.62 -4.63 7.69
CA TYR A 137 -14.38 -5.39 7.67
C TYR A 137 -14.06 -5.96 9.05
N LYS A 138 -14.16 -5.13 10.10
CA LYS A 138 -13.89 -5.57 11.47
C LYS A 138 -14.81 -6.73 11.89
N ALA A 139 -16.11 -6.59 11.65
CA ALA A 139 -17.09 -7.62 11.97
C ALA A 139 -16.82 -8.93 11.20
N MET A 140 -16.51 -8.85 9.90
CA MET A 140 -16.22 -10.03 9.07
C MET A 140 -14.93 -10.71 9.48
N ARG A 141 -13.89 -9.94 9.83
CA ARG A 141 -12.63 -10.46 10.37
C ARG A 141 -12.86 -11.20 11.68
N ASP A 142 -13.57 -10.59 12.63
CA ASP A 142 -13.82 -11.20 13.93
C ASP A 142 -14.70 -12.45 13.81
N TRP A 143 -15.72 -12.40 12.95
CA TRP A 143 -16.60 -13.55 12.71
C TRP A 143 -15.90 -14.70 12.00
N GLY A 144 -15.11 -14.41 10.97
CA GLY A 144 -14.41 -15.42 10.15
C GLY A 144 -13.36 -16.23 10.94
N HIS A 145 -12.81 -15.64 12.00
CA HIS A 145 -11.76 -16.23 12.82
C HIS A 145 -12.20 -16.59 14.24
N LYS A 146 -13.51 -16.53 14.54
CA LYS A 146 -14.04 -16.76 15.90
C LYS A 146 -13.73 -18.16 16.45
N ASP A 147 -13.60 -19.15 15.57
CA ASP A 147 -13.40 -20.57 15.90
C ASP A 147 -11.94 -21.01 15.64
N ASP A 148 -11.06 -20.09 15.23
CA ASP A 148 -9.68 -20.43 14.91
C ASP A 148 -8.89 -20.79 16.18
N PRO A 149 -8.06 -21.84 16.14
CA PRO A 149 -7.27 -22.28 17.29
C PRO A 149 -6.20 -21.27 17.71
N LYS A 150 -5.85 -20.32 16.83
CA LYS A 150 -4.90 -19.24 17.11
C LYS A 150 -5.56 -17.90 16.79
N PRO A 151 -5.45 -16.90 17.69
CA PRO A 151 -5.99 -15.57 17.41
C PRO A 151 -5.28 -14.96 16.20
N LEU A 152 -6.06 -14.29 15.35
CA LEU A 152 -5.54 -13.56 14.21
C LEU A 152 -4.65 -12.40 14.70
N SER A 153 -3.56 -12.13 14.00
CA SER A 153 -2.62 -11.09 14.43
C SER A 153 -3.23 -9.69 14.27
N ASP A 154 -3.09 -8.88 15.32
CA ASP A 154 -3.46 -7.47 15.31
C ASP A 154 -2.25 -6.54 15.09
N ALA A 155 -1.10 -7.08 14.66
CA ALA A 155 0.01 -6.23 14.27
C ALA A 155 -0.41 -5.35 13.07
N PRO A 156 -0.04 -4.06 13.03
CA PRO A 156 -0.54 -3.14 11.99
C PRO A 156 -0.35 -3.61 10.55
N ILE A 157 0.82 -4.19 10.25
CA ILE A 157 1.10 -4.74 8.92
C ILE A 157 0.24 -5.97 8.57
N ASP A 158 -0.04 -6.84 9.55
CA ASP A 158 -0.88 -8.03 9.35
C ASP A 158 -2.34 -7.62 9.11
N VAL A 159 -2.82 -6.60 9.84
CA VAL A 159 -4.15 -6.02 9.64
C VAL A 159 -4.28 -5.37 8.27
N LEU A 160 -3.25 -4.63 7.82
CA LEU A 160 -3.21 -4.05 6.48
C LEU A 160 -3.36 -5.12 5.39
N GLU A 161 -2.61 -6.22 5.50
CA GLU A 161 -2.66 -7.30 4.51
C GLU A 161 -4.01 -8.00 4.50
N HIS A 162 -4.54 -8.34 5.69
CA HIS A 162 -5.86 -8.95 5.79
C HIS A 162 -6.96 -8.01 5.27
N PHE A 163 -6.84 -6.70 5.52
CA PHE A 163 -7.75 -5.71 4.92
C PHE A 163 -7.65 -5.70 3.40
N ALA A 164 -6.44 -5.74 2.84
CA ALA A 164 -6.24 -5.76 1.40
C ALA A 164 -6.84 -7.01 0.74
N GLU A 165 -6.62 -8.20 1.32
CA GLU A 165 -7.23 -9.45 0.85
C GLU A 165 -8.75 -9.40 0.91
N PHE A 166 -9.31 -8.90 2.02
CA PHE A 166 -10.75 -8.73 2.17
C PHE A 166 -11.32 -7.72 1.15
N ALA A 167 -10.71 -6.54 1.01
CA ALA A 167 -11.15 -5.52 0.07
C ALA A 167 -11.07 -6.02 -1.38
N SER A 168 -10.00 -6.71 -1.76
CA SER A 168 -9.86 -7.39 -3.05
C SER A 168 -10.97 -8.41 -3.28
N SER A 169 -11.25 -9.24 -2.27
CA SER A 169 -12.32 -10.23 -2.33
C SER A 169 -13.68 -9.55 -2.51
N MET A 170 -13.92 -8.43 -1.83
CA MET A 170 -15.18 -7.68 -1.94
C MET A 170 -15.34 -7.02 -3.32
N LEU A 171 -14.30 -6.37 -3.84
CA LEU A 171 -14.26 -5.79 -5.19
C LEU A 171 -14.50 -6.86 -6.27
N HIS A 172 -13.87 -8.02 -6.14
CA HIS A 172 -14.10 -9.18 -6.99
C HIS A 172 -15.52 -9.73 -6.82
N SER A 173 -15.99 -9.87 -5.58
CA SER A 173 -17.29 -10.44 -5.27
C SER A 173 -18.44 -9.57 -5.78
N GLY A 174 -18.22 -8.27 -5.91
CA GLY A 174 -19.05 -7.29 -6.61
C GLY A 174 -19.43 -7.73 -8.02
N THR A 175 -18.59 -8.56 -8.67
CA THR A 175 -18.80 -9.12 -10.00
C THR A 175 -19.39 -10.54 -9.97
N THR A 176 -19.72 -11.08 -8.79
CA THR A 176 -20.17 -12.48 -8.56
C THR A 176 -21.47 -12.56 -7.71
N SER A 177 -21.95 -13.76 -7.41
CA SER A 177 -23.19 -14.03 -6.65
C SER A 177 -23.23 -13.48 -5.22
N TYR A 178 -22.08 -13.15 -4.62
CA TYR A 178 -21.97 -12.72 -3.23
C TYR A 178 -22.49 -11.28 -3.03
N SER A 179 -22.26 -10.36 -3.97
CA SER A 179 -22.81 -9.00 -3.90
C SER A 179 -24.34 -9.00 -3.85
N LYS A 180 -24.98 -9.94 -4.57
CA LYS A 180 -26.43 -10.15 -4.51
C LYS A 180 -26.90 -10.61 -3.12
N ALA A 181 -26.17 -11.54 -2.51
CA ALA A 181 -26.49 -12.01 -1.15
C ALA A 181 -26.32 -10.90 -0.10
N PHE A 182 -25.27 -10.08 -0.23
CA PHE A 182 -25.05 -8.93 0.65
C PHE A 182 -26.14 -7.86 0.48
N ALA A 183 -26.44 -7.45 -0.76
CA ALA A 183 -27.49 -6.50 -1.06
C ALA A 183 -28.86 -6.98 -0.53
N GLN A 184 -29.13 -8.27 -0.65
CA GLN A 184 -30.32 -8.89 -0.07
C GLN A 184 -30.33 -8.77 1.47
N ALA A 185 -29.24 -9.12 2.15
CA ALA A 185 -29.14 -9.02 3.60
C ALA A 185 -29.33 -7.58 4.12
N MET A 186 -28.78 -6.58 3.41
CA MET A 186 -28.97 -5.17 3.73
C MET A 186 -30.44 -4.74 3.57
N ASN A 187 -31.08 -5.12 2.46
CA ASN A 187 -32.49 -4.81 2.22
C ASN A 187 -33.42 -5.48 3.26
N GLU A 188 -33.12 -6.73 3.64
CA GLU A 188 -33.83 -7.44 4.71
C GLU A 188 -33.69 -6.72 6.07
N TRP A 189 -32.50 -6.17 6.37
CA TRP A 189 -32.24 -5.40 7.59
C TRP A 189 -33.00 -4.07 7.63
N GLU A 190 -32.98 -3.30 6.53
CA GLU A 190 -33.73 -2.04 6.41
C GLU A 190 -35.23 -2.27 6.57
N THR A 191 -35.79 -3.26 5.85
CA THR A 191 -37.21 -3.64 5.94
C THR A 191 -37.63 -4.06 7.35
N LYS A 192 -36.73 -4.70 8.10
CA LYS A 192 -36.97 -5.12 9.49
C LYS A 192 -36.99 -3.93 10.46
N ASN A 193 -36.23 -2.87 10.17
CA ASN A 193 -36.10 -1.70 11.04
C ASN A 193 -37.06 -0.55 10.67
N GLU A 194 -37.62 -0.51 9.46
CA GLU A 194 -38.72 0.40 9.10
C GLU A 194 -40.09 -0.01 9.69
N LYS A 195 -40.21 -1.26 10.15
CA LYS A 195 -41.44 -1.81 10.77
C LYS A 195 -41.48 -1.69 12.30
N LYS A 196 -40.60 -0.89 12.90
CA LYS A 196 -40.61 -0.53 14.33
C LYS A 196 -40.93 0.95 14.51
#